data_AF-E3UH22-F1
#
_entry.id   AF-E3UH22-F1
#
_cell.length_a   1.000
_cell.length_b   1.000
_cell.length_c   1.000
_cell.angle_alpha   90.00
_cell.angle_beta   90.00
_cell.angle_gamma   90.00
#
_symmetry.space_group_name_H-M   'P 1'
#
loop_
_entity.id
_entity.type
_entity.pdbx_description
1 polymer ?
#
loop_
_entity_poly.entity_id
_entity_poly.type
_entity_poly.pdbx_seq_one_letter_code
_entity_poly.pdbx_strand_id
1 'polypeptide(L)'
;STLQGIHFQLLQAPPFVINFSGDLKYVVNKFHVSSGTSESIRDLKVELSGMKVWIASSLHRGEEEVILGVHNSLLQSHPDSVVIIVPRHPHH
;
A
#
# COMPACT_ATOMS: atom_id res chain seq x y z
N SER A 1 8.28 -10.22 -14.84
CA SER A 1 8.40 -9.31 -16.00
C SER A 1 9.80 -9.43 -16.57
N THR A 2 9.99 -9.30 -17.88
CA THR A 2 11.31 -9.26 -18.54
C THR A 2 12.25 -8.25 -17.86
N LEU A 3 11.72 -7.12 -17.39
CA LEU A 3 12.49 -6.09 -16.69
C LEU A 3 13.06 -6.57 -15.34
N GLN A 4 12.27 -7.32 -14.56
CA GLN A 4 12.75 -7.86 -13.28
C GLN A 4 13.83 -8.92 -13.50
N GLY A 5 13.70 -9.75 -14.54
CA GLY A 5 14.74 -10.71 -14.91
C GLY A 5 16.08 -10.03 -15.23
N ILE A 6 16.04 -8.92 -15.99
CA ILE A 6 17.23 -8.11 -16.28
C ILE A 6 17.85 -7.54 -14.99
N HIS A 7 17.05 -6.99 -14.08
CA HIS A 7 17.58 -6.49 -12.81
C HIS A 7 18.29 -7.58 -11.99
N PHE A 8 17.74 -8.79 -11.93
CA PHE A 8 18.40 -9.89 -11.22
C PHE A 8 19.70 -10.32 -11.90
N GLN A 9 19.77 -10.34 -13.24
CA GLN A 9 21.01 -10.62 -13.97
C GLN A 9 22.07 -9.56 -13.73
N LEU A 10 21.70 -8.27 -13.62
CA LEU A 10 22.64 -7.20 -13.25
C LEU A 10 23.22 -7.40 -11.84
N LEU A 11 22.44 -7.99 -10.93
CA LEU A 11 22.89 -8.45 -9.61
C LEU A 11 23.63 -9.80 -9.66
N GLN A 12 24.07 -10.24 -10.85
CA GLN A 12 24.84 -11.47 -11.09
C GLN A 12 24.08 -12.78 -10.85
N ALA A 13 22.74 -12.75 -10.82
CA ALA A 13 21.95 -13.98 -10.78
C ALA A 13 22.04 -14.72 -12.14
N PRO A 14 22.44 -16.01 -12.17
CA PRO A 14 22.49 -16.77 -13.43
C PRO A 14 21.10 -16.87 -14.08
N PRO A 15 20.98 -16.75 -15.42
CA PRO A 15 19.68 -16.76 -16.09
C PRO A 15 18.82 -17.98 -15.78
N PHE A 16 19.43 -19.16 -15.62
CA PHE A 16 18.73 -20.44 -15.41
C PHE A 16 18.15 -20.63 -14.00
N VAL A 17 18.47 -19.76 -13.04
CA VAL A 17 17.86 -19.80 -11.69
C VAL A 17 16.74 -18.78 -11.51
N ILE A 18 16.58 -17.84 -12.45
CA ILE A 18 15.55 -16.80 -12.39
C ILE A 18 14.23 -17.38 -12.90
N ASN A 19 13.28 -17.57 -11.98
CA ASN A 19 11.93 -18.03 -12.29
C ASN A 19 10.93 -16.91 -12.01
N PHE A 20 9.99 -16.68 -12.94
CA PHE A 20 8.95 -15.67 -12.77
C PHE A 20 7.57 -16.30 -12.66
N SER A 21 7.06 -16.39 -11.43
CA SER A 21 5.73 -16.95 -11.13
C SER A 21 4.63 -15.87 -11.00
N GLY A 22 4.94 -14.63 -11.35
CA GLY A 22 4.07 -13.48 -11.05
C GLY A 22 4.42 -12.82 -9.72
N ASP A 23 3.67 -11.77 -9.36
CA ASP A 23 3.83 -11.07 -8.09
C ASP A 23 2.68 -11.46 -7.15
N LEU A 24 3.03 -12.10 -6.04
CA LEU A 24 2.07 -12.62 -5.07
C LEU A 24 1.12 -11.54 -4.57
N LYS A 25 1.53 -10.26 -4.53
CA LYS A 25 0.69 -9.15 -4.08
C LYS A 25 -0.56 -8.94 -4.94
N TYR A 26 -0.53 -9.40 -6.20
CA TYR A 26 -1.69 -9.34 -7.11
C TYR A 26 -2.45 -10.68 -7.18
N VAL A 27 -1.87 -11.76 -6.66
CA VAL A 27 -2.47 -13.09 -6.64
C VAL A 27 -3.35 -13.28 -5.39
N VAL A 28 -3.25 -12.39 -4.40
CA VAL A 28 -4.17 -12.33 -3.25
C VAL A 28 -5.57 -11.88 -3.73
N ASN A 29 -6.31 -12.78 -4.36
CA ASN A 29 -7.70 -12.57 -4.75
C ASN A 29 -8.59 -13.37 -3.79
N LYS A 30 -9.37 -12.68 -2.95
CA LYS A 30 -10.53 -13.13 -2.15
C LYS A 30 -10.41 -14.34 -1.18
N PHE A 31 -9.40 -15.21 -1.28
CA PHE A 31 -9.40 -16.49 -0.56
C PHE A 31 -9.12 -16.40 0.96
N HIS A 32 -8.64 -15.26 1.46
CA HIS A 32 -8.21 -15.11 2.87
C HIS A 32 -8.84 -13.95 3.63
N VAL A 33 -9.82 -13.25 3.04
CA VAL A 33 -10.58 -12.25 3.79
C VAL A 33 -11.76 -12.97 4.43
N SER A 34 -11.76 -13.09 5.75
CA SER A 34 -12.92 -13.63 6.46
C SER A 34 -14.19 -12.83 6.07
N SER A 35 -15.37 -13.47 6.12
CA SER A 35 -16.63 -12.77 5.78
C SER A 35 -16.79 -11.47 6.57
N GLY A 36 -16.47 -11.48 7.87
CA GLY A 36 -16.52 -10.29 8.72
C GLY A 36 -15.54 -9.19 8.29
N THR A 37 -14.31 -9.54 7.91
CA THR A 37 -13.33 -8.55 7.40
C THR A 37 -13.79 -7.94 6.07
N SER A 38 -14.45 -8.72 5.22
CA SER A 38 -15.00 -8.23 3.95
C SER A 38 -16.15 -7.23 4.18
N GLU A 39 -16.98 -7.46 5.19
CA GLU A 39 -18.06 -6.56 5.60
C GLU A 39 -17.49 -5.25 6.16
N SER A 40 -16.54 -5.30 7.10
CA SER A 40 -15.92 -4.09 7.66
C SER A 40 -15.21 -3.24 6.60
N ILE A 41 -14.54 -3.86 5.62
CA ILE A 41 -13.92 -3.11 4.51
C ILE A 41 -15.00 -2.44 3.64
N ARG A 42 -16.13 -3.09 3.44
CA ARG A 42 -17.23 -2.53 2.66
C ARG A 42 -17.86 -1.35 3.38
N ASP A 43 -18.08 -1.45 4.69
CA ASP A 43 -18.64 -0.37 5.50
C ASP A 43 -17.70 0.84 5.52
N LEU A 44 -16.39 0.61 5.72
CA LEU A 44 -15.39 1.67 5.66
C LEU A 44 -15.37 2.36 4.28
N LYS A 45 -15.53 1.61 3.19
CA LYS A 45 -15.64 2.19 1.84
C LYS A 45 -16.91 3.05 1.68
N VAL A 46 -18.01 2.69 2.34
CA VAL A 46 -19.24 3.48 2.33
C VAL A 46 -19.04 4.76 3.13
N GLU A 47 -18.43 4.68 4.33
CA GLU A 47 -18.14 5.85 5.16
C GLU A 47 -17.22 6.86 4.46
N LEU A 48 -16.23 6.35 3.71
CA LEU A 48 -15.29 7.18 2.97
C LEU A 48 -15.79 7.61 1.58
N SER A 49 -17.01 7.22 1.20
CA SER A 49 -17.56 7.51 -0.13
C SER A 49 -17.75 9.00 -0.33
N GLY A 50 -17.26 9.52 -1.46
CA GLY A 50 -17.34 10.94 -1.80
C GLY A 50 -16.22 11.80 -1.20
N MET A 51 -15.41 11.26 -0.30
CA MET A 51 -14.24 11.94 0.26
C MET A 51 -13.00 11.72 -0.59
N LYS A 52 -12.05 12.66 -0.57
CA LYS A 52 -10.73 12.47 -1.20
C LYS A 52 -9.81 11.70 -0.26
N VAL A 53 -9.77 10.38 -0.43
CA VAL A 53 -8.94 9.50 0.39
C VAL A 53 -7.57 9.29 -0.23
N TRP A 54 -6.52 9.38 0.58
CA TRP A 54 -5.17 8.96 0.22
C TRP A 54 -4.53 8.16 1.34
N ILE A 55 -3.50 7.39 1.01
CA ILE A 55 -2.85 6.47 1.94
C ILE A 55 -1.36 6.77 2.03
N ALA A 56 -0.86 6.86 3.26
CA ALA A 56 0.55 6.89 3.57
C ALA A 56 0.91 5.56 4.24
N SER A 57 1.56 4.67 3.50
CA SER A 57 1.86 3.32 3.97
C SER A 57 3.35 3.07 4.07
N SER A 58 3.70 2.07 4.89
CA SER A 58 5.08 1.65 5.12
C SER A 58 5.95 2.72 5.78
N LEU A 59 5.34 3.54 6.65
CA LEU A 59 6.02 4.62 7.36
C LEU A 59 6.96 4.10 8.44
N HIS A 60 8.16 4.69 8.50
CA HIS A 60 9.07 4.59 9.62
C HIS A 60 8.70 5.60 10.71
N ARG A 61 9.17 5.35 11.93
CA ARG A 61 8.95 6.24 13.07
C ARG A 61 9.45 7.65 12.74
N GLY A 62 8.58 8.64 12.91
CA GLY A 62 8.88 10.05 12.69
C GLY A 62 8.52 10.54 11.28
N GLU A 63 8.07 9.66 10.39
CA GLU A 63 7.57 10.07 9.08
C GLU A 63 6.09 10.52 9.16
N GLU A 64 5.38 10.15 10.22
CA GLU A 64 3.98 10.54 10.45
C GLU A 64 3.81 12.05 10.52
N GLU A 65 4.75 12.77 11.15
CA GLU A 65 4.72 14.23 11.23
C GLU A 65 4.81 14.89 9.85
N VAL A 66 5.63 14.32 8.96
CA VAL A 66 5.77 14.80 7.57
C VAL A 66 4.45 14.59 6.83
N ILE A 67 3.86 13.39 6.96
CA ILE A 67 2.56 13.06 6.34
C ILE A 67 1.45 13.98 6.84
N LEU A 68 1.40 14.29 8.15
CA LEU A 68 0.44 15.23 8.70
C LEU A 68 0.65 16.66 8.19
N GLY A 69 1.91 17.11 8.03
CA GLY A 69 2.22 18.40 7.41
C GLY A 69 1.72 18.50 5.96
N VAL A 70 1.91 17.44 5.16
CA VAL A 70 1.35 17.34 3.81
C VAL A 70 -0.18 17.34 3.86
N HIS A 71 -0.79 16.58 4.78
CA HIS A 71 -2.24 16.52 4.91
C HIS A 71 -2.84 17.90 5.23
N ASN A 72 -2.26 18.63 6.18
CA ASN A 72 -2.67 19.99 6.53
C ASN A 72 -2.60 20.94 5.33
N SER A 73 -1.58 20.78 4.48
CA SER A 73 -1.46 21.55 3.24
C SER A 73 -2.55 21.17 2.23
N LEU A 74 -2.88 19.88 2.11
CA LEU A 74 -3.96 19.40 1.24
C LEU A 74 -5.33 19.91 1.70
N LEU A 75 -5.58 19.97 3.01
CA LEU A 75 -6.85 20.48 3.58
C LEU A 75 -7.17 21.92 3.16
N GLN A 76 -6.17 22.73 2.77
CA GLN A 76 -6.41 24.09 2.26
C GLN A 76 -7.15 24.10 0.91
N SER A 77 -6.97 23.05 0.09
CA SER A 77 -7.59 22.91 -1.23
C SER A 77 -8.66 21.82 -1.28
N HIS A 78 -8.60 20.87 -0.34
CA HIS A 78 -9.45 19.70 -0.24
C HIS A 78 -9.86 19.48 1.22
N PRO A 79 -10.77 20.31 1.75
CA PRO A 79 -11.13 20.31 3.17
C PRO A 79 -11.77 18.99 3.64
N ASP A 80 -12.28 18.21 2.69
CA ASP A 80 -12.92 16.91 2.87
C ASP A 80 -11.96 15.72 2.66
N SER A 81 -10.66 16.00 2.47
CA SER A 81 -9.68 14.92 2.29
C SER A 81 -9.44 14.13 3.57
N VAL A 82 -9.15 12.85 3.42
CA VAL A 82 -8.83 11.92 4.52
C VAL A 82 -7.52 11.23 4.21
N VAL A 83 -6.62 11.19 5.20
CA VAL A 83 -5.41 10.38 5.14
C VAL A 83 -5.60 9.09 5.96
N ILE A 84 -5.32 7.95 5.34
CA ILE A 84 -5.15 6.67 6.04
C ILE A 84 -3.64 6.48 6.28
N ILE A 85 -3.24 6.42 7.55
CA ILE A 85 -1.85 6.25 7.96
C ILE A 85 -1.62 4.78 8.33
N VAL A 86 -0.69 4.12 7.65
CA VAL A 86 -0.34 2.71 7.86
C VAL A 86 1.15 2.60 8.20
N PRO A 87 1.51 2.71 9.49
CA PRO A 87 2.91 2.61 9.93
C PRO A 87 3.45 1.19 9.73
N ARG A 88 4.76 1.07 9.55
CA ARG A 88 5.44 -0.24 9.62
C ARG A 88 5.30 -0.79 11.03
N HIS A 89 5.22 -2.10 11.13
CA HIS A 89 5.27 -2.76 12.42
C HIS A 89 6.68 -2.54 13.04
N PRO A 90 6.78 -2.07 14.29
CA PRO A 90 8.05 -1.61 14.88
C PRO A 90 9.08 -2.71 15.16
N HIS A 91 8.76 -3.99 14.90
CA HIS A 91 9.61 -5.15 15.19
C HIS A 91 10.36 -5.72 13.96
N HIS A 92 10.45 -4.97 12.85
CA HIS A 92 11.28 -5.33 11.69
C HIS A 92 12.52 -4.46 11.58
#